data_AF-A0A840Y4V6-F1
#
_entry.id   AF-A0A840Y4V6-F1
#
_cell.length_a   1.000
_cell.length_b   1.000
_cell.length_c   1.000
_cell.angle_alpha   90.00
_cell.angle_beta   90.00
_cell.angle_gamma   90.00
#
_symmetry.space_group_name_H-M   'P 1'
#
loop_
_entity.id
_entity.type
_entity.pdbx_description
1 polymer ?
#
loop_
_entity_poly.entity_id
_entity_poly.type
_entity_poly.pdbx_seq_one_letter_code
_entity_poly.pdbx_strand_id
1 'polypeptide(L)'
;MPRWWTGLRGVPIALLAAPFVPAFFLALASGEGKLIGGCIAAFAGVGLAMSRLARARRGDARRAGVLLGVAMGLAAGFAGGTGGIGAFVLGLMAWAGARLLYDGVKEAAPPPAPRPAPAPDTLDPMRARIAALEEGDRRLLPAAREMRALLDELALRPDAAGQARRVLSVGVDGLERIGVRLAQGATPPGTLPVLVDDLARAARQSAEDLRAAETEALEIQVKVLQDRLHREGIA
;
A
#
# COMPACT_ATOMS: atom_id res chain seq x y z
N MET A 1 16.33 -11.02 -23.03
CA MET A 1 15.95 -12.41 -22.72
C MET A 1 14.44 -12.47 -22.49
N PRO A 2 13.72 -13.48 -23.02
CA PRO A 2 12.26 -13.51 -22.93
C PRO A 2 11.76 -13.74 -21.49
N ARG A 3 10.68 -13.04 -21.09
CA ARG A 3 10.12 -12.99 -19.72
C ARG A 3 9.70 -14.34 -19.11
N TRP A 4 9.53 -15.40 -19.90
CA TRP A 4 9.17 -16.72 -19.36
C TRP A 4 10.32 -17.40 -18.59
N TRP A 5 11.57 -16.97 -18.79
CA TRP A 5 12.74 -17.52 -18.08
C TRP A 5 12.87 -17.05 -16.63
N THR A 6 12.23 -15.95 -16.21
CA THR A 6 12.32 -15.48 -14.81
C THR A 6 11.52 -16.35 -13.84
N GLY A 7 10.47 -17.03 -14.31
CA GLY A 7 9.71 -18.01 -13.51
C GLY A 7 10.44 -19.36 -13.32
N LEU A 8 11.38 -19.68 -14.22
CA LEU A 8 12.17 -20.92 -14.18
C LEU A 8 13.37 -20.86 -13.21
N ARG A 9 13.64 -19.73 -12.56
CA ARG A 9 14.80 -19.57 -11.66
C ARG A 9 14.71 -20.38 -10.37
N GLY A 10 13.49 -20.74 -9.94
CA GLY A 10 13.27 -21.63 -8.79
C GLY A 10 13.30 -23.12 -9.15
N VAL A 11 13.16 -23.45 -10.44
CA VAL A 11 13.11 -24.83 -10.92
C VAL A 11 14.39 -25.62 -10.64
N PRO A 12 15.63 -25.09 -10.86
CA PRO A 12 16.82 -25.86 -10.52
C PRO A 12 16.98 -26.11 -9.02
N ILE A 13 16.53 -25.19 -8.16
CA ILE A 13 16.56 -25.34 -6.70
C ILE A 13 15.49 -26.36 -6.25
N ALA A 14 14.29 -26.31 -6.85
CA ALA A 14 13.24 -27.29 -6.61
C ALA A 14 13.64 -28.70 -7.09
N LEU A 15 14.34 -28.80 -8.23
CA LEU A 15 14.90 -30.06 -8.73
C LEU A 15 15.99 -30.61 -7.79
N LEU A 16 16.82 -29.73 -7.22
CA LEU A 16 17.84 -30.10 -6.24
C LEU A 16 17.22 -30.58 -4.91
N ALA A 17 16.04 -30.06 -4.55
CA ALA A 17 15.29 -30.46 -3.36
C ALA A 17 14.40 -31.70 -3.59
N ALA A 18 14.13 -32.07 -4.85
CA ALA A 18 13.29 -33.22 -5.21
C ALA A 18 13.72 -34.56 -4.57
N PRO A 19 15.02 -34.93 -4.50
CA PRO A 19 15.43 -36.18 -3.84
C PRO A 19 15.23 -36.18 -2.32
N PHE A 20 15.03 -35.03 -1.68
CA PHE A 20 14.77 -34.93 -0.24
C PHE A 20 13.31 -35.18 0.13
N VAL A 21 12.37 -35.06 -0.82
CA VAL A 21 10.95 -35.27 -0.55
C VAL A 21 10.66 -36.75 -0.19
N PRO A 22 11.13 -37.77 -0.94
CA PRO A 22 10.94 -39.16 -0.55
C PRO A 22 11.62 -39.50 0.79
N ALA A 23 12.83 -39.00 1.01
CA ALA A 23 13.61 -39.24 2.22
C ALA A 23 12.92 -38.67 3.48
N PHE A 24 12.26 -37.51 3.36
CA PHE A 24 11.49 -36.92 4.44
C PHE A 24 10.28 -37.78 4.83
N PHE A 25 9.51 -38.27 3.85
CA PHE A 25 8.36 -39.13 4.13
C PHE A 25 8.77 -40.50 4.68
N LEU A 26 9.91 -41.05 4.23
CA LEU A 26 10.47 -42.29 4.78
C LEU A 26 10.94 -42.11 6.23
N ALA A 27 11.58 -40.99 6.56
CA ALA A 27 12.00 -40.65 7.92
C ALA A 27 10.80 -40.36 8.85
N LEU A 28 9.73 -39.77 8.33
CA LEU A 28 8.49 -39.55 9.07
C LEU A 28 7.79 -40.89 9.38
N ALA A 29 7.83 -41.84 8.45
CA ALA A 29 7.27 -43.18 8.62
C ALA A 29 8.11 -44.08 9.55
N SER A 30 9.44 -43.89 9.60
CA SER A 30 10.34 -44.68 10.48
C SER A 30 10.42 -44.16 11.92
N GLY A 31 9.90 -42.97 12.22
CA GLY A 31 9.89 -42.39 13.56
C GLY A 31 11.27 -41.92 14.06
N GLU A 32 12.28 -41.86 13.19
CA GLU A 32 13.63 -41.41 13.57
C GLU A 32 13.69 -39.87 13.62
N GLY A 33 13.42 -39.32 14.80
CA GLY A 33 13.40 -37.87 15.06
C GLY A 33 14.67 -37.10 14.64
N LYS A 34 15.83 -37.77 14.55
CA LYS A 34 17.09 -37.16 14.09
C LYS A 34 17.07 -36.86 12.58
N LEU A 35 16.48 -37.73 11.76
CA LEU A 35 16.34 -37.53 10.31
C LEU A 35 15.28 -36.46 9.99
N ILE A 36 14.21 -36.41 10.79
CA ILE A 36 13.17 -35.37 10.68
C ILE A 36 13.78 -33.98 10.95
N GLY A 37 14.63 -33.86 11.98
CA GLY A 37 15.36 -32.61 12.28
C GLY A 37 16.29 -32.17 11.13
N GLY A 38 17.02 -33.11 10.53
CA GLY A 38 17.88 -32.84 9.38
C GLY A 38 17.11 -32.35 8.14
N CYS A 39 15.95 -32.93 7.88
CA CYS A 39 15.10 -32.52 6.75
C CYS A 39 14.47 -31.15 6.99
N ILE A 40 13.98 -30.86 8.20
CA ILE A 40 13.44 -29.53 8.53
C ILE A 40 14.54 -28.47 8.40
N ALA A 41 15.76 -28.75 8.86
CA ALA A 41 16.90 -27.84 8.70
C ALA A 41 17.26 -27.62 7.23
N ALA A 42 17.21 -28.66 6.39
CA ALA A 42 17.44 -28.57 4.95
C ALA A 42 16.37 -27.70 4.27
N PHE A 43 15.09 -27.96 4.52
CA PHE A 43 13.99 -27.19 3.94
C PHE A 43 13.98 -25.73 4.42
N ALA A 44 14.23 -25.50 5.71
CA ALA A 44 14.37 -24.16 6.26
C ALA A 44 15.55 -23.41 5.64
N GLY A 45 16.70 -24.06 5.47
CA GLY A 45 17.89 -23.49 4.84
C GLY A 45 17.67 -23.13 3.37
N VAL A 46 17.02 -24.00 2.60
CA VAL A 46 16.67 -23.74 1.19
C VAL A 46 15.64 -22.60 1.07
N GLY A 47 14.62 -22.57 1.94
CA GLY A 47 13.62 -21.50 1.98
C GLY A 47 14.24 -20.14 2.33
N LEU A 48 15.16 -20.10 3.31
CA LEU A 48 15.88 -18.89 3.69
C LEU A 48 16.81 -18.40 2.57
N ALA A 49 17.51 -19.32 1.88
CA ALA A 49 18.32 -19.01 0.72
C ALA A 49 17.48 -18.42 -0.43
N MET A 50 16.29 -18.98 -0.71
CA MET A 50 15.35 -18.41 -1.70
C MET A 50 14.87 -17.01 -1.29
N SER A 51 14.52 -16.80 -0.02
CA SER A 51 14.03 -15.48 0.45
C SER A 51 15.10 -14.37 0.37
N ARG A 52 16.38 -14.75 0.47
CA ARG A 52 17.52 -13.85 0.31
C ARG A 52 17.85 -13.62 -1.16
N LEU A 53 17.82 -14.65 -2.00
CA LEU A 53 17.99 -14.48 -3.45
C LEU A 53 16.88 -13.64 -4.08
N ALA A 54 15.64 -13.75 -3.59
CA ALA A 54 14.51 -12.96 -4.07
C ALA A 54 14.69 -11.45 -3.84
N ARG A 55 15.56 -11.03 -2.91
CA ARG A 55 15.85 -9.61 -2.62
C ARG A 55 16.98 -9.03 -3.49
N ALA A 56 17.69 -9.87 -4.23
CA ALA A 56 18.68 -9.53 -5.26
C ALA A 56 19.48 -8.23 -5.03
N ARG A 57 20.19 -8.10 -3.90
CA ARG A 57 21.19 -7.04 -3.69
C ARG A 57 22.61 -7.56 -3.93
N ARG A 58 23.49 -6.70 -4.46
CA ARG A 58 24.94 -6.98 -4.59
C ARG A 58 25.50 -7.54 -3.28
N GLY A 59 26.11 -8.74 -3.37
CA GLY A 59 26.74 -9.44 -2.23
C GLY A 59 25.92 -10.61 -1.66
N ASP A 60 24.63 -10.73 -2.01
CA ASP A 60 23.78 -11.81 -1.47
C ASP A 60 24.08 -13.19 -2.07
N ALA A 61 24.69 -13.29 -3.26
CA ALA A 61 25.11 -14.57 -3.84
C ALA A 61 26.15 -15.30 -2.96
N ARG A 62 27.12 -14.54 -2.39
CA ARG A 62 28.13 -15.11 -1.50
C ARG A 62 27.52 -15.56 -0.17
N ARG A 63 26.55 -14.80 0.34
CA ARG A 63 25.82 -15.13 1.59
C ARG A 63 24.87 -16.31 1.40
N ALA A 64 24.21 -16.41 0.25
CA ALA A 64 23.33 -17.51 -0.09
C ALA A 64 24.10 -18.82 -0.29
N GLY A 65 25.27 -18.76 -0.94
CA GLY A 65 26.16 -19.92 -1.04
C GLY A 65 26.57 -20.44 0.34
N VAL A 66 26.97 -19.55 1.26
CA VAL A 66 27.34 -19.93 2.64
C VAL A 66 26.16 -20.57 3.38
N LEU A 67 24.96 -19.98 3.28
CA LEU A 67 23.77 -20.55 3.91
C LEU A 67 23.42 -21.93 3.34
N LEU A 68 23.53 -22.11 2.03
CA LEU A 68 23.21 -23.36 1.37
C LEU A 68 24.23 -24.46 1.73
N GLY A 69 25.52 -24.11 1.81
CA GLY A 69 26.57 -25.02 2.28
C GLY A 69 26.39 -25.43 3.74
N VAL A 70 26.06 -24.49 4.63
CA VAL A 70 25.79 -24.77 6.05
C VAL A 70 24.54 -25.64 6.21
N ALA A 71 23.46 -25.33 5.47
CA ALA A 71 22.23 -26.11 5.51
C ALA A 71 22.44 -27.55 5.03
N MET A 72 23.18 -27.73 3.93
CA MET A 72 23.49 -29.06 3.39
C MET A 72 24.43 -29.84 4.32
N GLY A 73 25.41 -29.18 4.93
CA GLY A 73 26.30 -29.80 5.90
C GLY A 73 25.55 -30.27 7.16
N LEU A 74 24.63 -29.45 7.67
CA LEU A 74 23.75 -29.85 8.78
C LEU A 74 22.83 -31.00 8.39
N ALA A 75 22.20 -30.93 7.22
CA ALA A 75 21.32 -31.99 6.73
C ALA A 75 22.07 -33.34 6.60
N ALA A 76 23.28 -33.32 6.05
CA ALA A 76 24.13 -34.50 5.93
C ALA A 76 24.57 -35.03 7.31
N GLY A 77 24.91 -34.14 8.26
CA GLY A 77 25.30 -34.52 9.62
C GLY A 77 24.16 -35.18 10.42
N PHE A 78 22.91 -34.76 10.19
CA PHE A 78 21.74 -35.34 10.83
C PHE A 78 21.21 -36.59 10.12
N ALA A 79 21.57 -36.83 8.86
CA ALA A 79 21.18 -38.02 8.09
C ALA A 79 21.86 -39.33 8.55
N GLY A 80 22.58 -39.32 9.67
CA GLY A 80 22.96 -40.51 10.45
C GLY A 80 24.00 -41.45 9.83
N GLY A 81 24.40 -41.27 8.56
CA GLY A 81 25.27 -42.24 7.86
C GLY A 81 26.60 -41.72 7.32
N THR A 82 26.86 -40.40 7.28
CA THR A 82 28.03 -39.84 6.58
C THR A 82 29.20 -39.42 7.48
N GLY A 83 29.02 -39.44 8.81
CA GLY A 83 30.02 -38.95 9.76
C GLY A 83 30.30 -37.44 9.62
N GLY A 84 30.97 -36.84 10.62
CA GLY A 84 31.23 -35.39 10.63
C GLY A 84 32.06 -34.90 9.43
N ILE A 85 32.95 -35.75 8.91
CA ILE A 85 33.80 -35.44 7.76
C ILE A 85 33.00 -35.43 6.46
N GLY A 86 32.10 -36.40 6.25
CA GLY A 86 31.25 -36.45 5.06
C GLY A 86 30.29 -35.27 4.99
N ALA A 87 29.72 -34.88 6.14
CA ALA A 87 28.88 -33.69 6.26
C ALA A 87 29.61 -32.40 5.87
N PHE A 88 30.87 -32.25 6.29
CA PHE A 88 31.69 -31.10 5.94
C PHE A 88 32.01 -31.05 4.44
N VAL A 89 32.41 -32.18 3.83
CA VAL A 89 32.71 -32.27 2.39
C VAL A 89 31.47 -31.95 1.54
N LEU A 90 30.30 -32.47 1.92
CA LEU A 90 29.03 -32.20 1.24
C LEU A 90 28.62 -30.73 1.34
N GLY A 91 28.78 -30.11 2.51
CA GLY A 91 28.53 -28.68 2.68
C GLY A 91 29.45 -27.82 1.81
N LEU A 92 30.73 -28.20 1.69
CA LEU A 92 31.73 -27.49 0.88
C LEU A 92 31.48 -27.65 -0.62
N MET A 93 31.08 -28.86 -1.07
CA MET A 93 30.64 -29.12 -2.43
C MET A 93 29.38 -28.32 -2.80
N ALA A 94 28.39 -28.27 -1.91
CA ALA A 94 27.18 -27.48 -2.14
C ALA A 94 27.46 -25.97 -2.18
N TRP A 95 28.35 -25.48 -1.32
CA TRP A 95 28.83 -24.10 -1.35
C TRP A 95 29.53 -23.76 -2.67
N ALA A 96 30.46 -24.61 -3.11
CA ALA A 96 31.21 -24.42 -4.36
C ALA A 96 30.29 -24.49 -5.59
N GLY A 97 29.35 -25.45 -5.61
CA GLY A 97 28.36 -25.60 -6.67
C GLY A 97 27.44 -24.38 -6.77
N ALA A 98 26.93 -23.88 -5.63
CA ALA A 98 26.15 -22.65 -5.61
C ALA A 98 26.96 -21.45 -6.12
N ARG A 99 28.24 -21.34 -5.74
CA ARG A 99 29.10 -20.25 -6.22
C ARG A 99 29.26 -20.30 -7.74
N LEU A 100 29.55 -21.47 -8.30
CA LEU A 100 29.68 -21.65 -9.76
C LEU A 100 28.37 -21.38 -10.51
N LEU A 101 27.23 -21.73 -9.93
CA LEU A 101 25.92 -21.54 -10.56
C LEU A 101 25.46 -20.07 -10.56
N TYR A 102 25.91 -19.29 -9.57
CA TYR A 102 25.52 -17.88 -9.40
C TYR A 102 26.60 -16.87 -9.83
N ASP A 103 27.85 -17.29 -10.06
CA ASP A 103 28.89 -16.46 -10.70
C ASP A 103 28.52 -16.26 -12.19
N GLY A 104 28.00 -15.08 -12.51
CA GLY A 104 27.65 -14.69 -13.89
C GLY A 104 26.17 -14.37 -14.14
N VAL A 105 25.29 -14.54 -13.15
CA VAL A 105 23.89 -14.11 -13.28
C VAL A 105 23.83 -12.58 -13.24
N LYS A 106 23.74 -11.94 -14.41
CA LYS A 106 23.51 -10.48 -14.50
C LYS A 106 22.16 -10.10 -13.90
N GLU A 107 22.23 -9.13 -13.00
CA GLU A 107 21.15 -8.50 -12.25
C GLU A 107 19.98 -8.13 -13.19
N ALA A 108 18.81 -8.71 -12.95
CA ALA A 108 17.59 -8.16 -13.54
C ALA A 108 17.27 -6.91 -12.71
N ALA A 109 17.22 -5.75 -13.37
CA ALA A 109 16.81 -4.50 -12.72
C ALA A 109 15.56 -4.76 -11.86
N PRO A 110 15.52 -4.27 -10.61
CA PRO A 110 14.36 -4.47 -9.76
C PRO A 110 13.12 -3.99 -10.54
N PRO A 111 12.00 -4.74 -10.52
CA PRO A 111 10.75 -4.17 -11.01
C PRO A 111 10.58 -2.81 -10.31
N PRO A 112 10.27 -1.74 -11.05
CA PRO A 112 10.13 -0.42 -10.44
C PRO A 112 9.23 -0.55 -9.22
N ALA A 113 9.68 -0.02 -8.08
CA ALA A 113 8.86 -0.01 -6.87
C ALA A 113 7.44 0.42 -7.29
N PRO A 114 6.39 -0.33 -6.92
CA PRO A 114 5.04 0.16 -7.11
C PRO A 114 5.03 1.58 -6.56
N ARG A 115 4.72 2.57 -7.41
CA ARG A 115 4.56 3.94 -6.93
C ARG A 115 3.62 3.83 -5.73
N PRO A 116 3.94 4.45 -4.58
CA PRO A 116 2.97 4.54 -3.50
C PRO A 116 1.65 4.96 -4.15
N ALA A 117 0.59 4.19 -3.92
CA ALA A 117 -0.72 4.61 -4.39
C ALA A 117 -0.90 6.05 -3.90
N PRO A 118 -1.34 6.99 -4.77
CA PRO A 118 -1.62 8.34 -4.31
C PRO A 118 -2.49 8.23 -3.05
N ALA A 119 -2.15 9.01 -2.02
CA ALA A 119 -2.91 9.00 -0.79
C ALA A 119 -4.39 9.12 -1.16
N PRO A 120 -5.28 8.26 -0.63
CA PRO A 120 -6.69 8.30 -0.99
C PRO A 120 -7.19 9.72 -0.76
N ASP A 121 -7.66 10.37 -1.82
CA ASP A 121 -8.25 11.70 -1.69
C ASP A 121 -9.47 11.55 -0.79
N THR A 122 -9.36 12.08 0.44
CA THR A 122 -10.42 11.96 1.45
C THR A 122 -11.75 12.58 1.00
N LEU A 123 -11.72 13.39 -0.06
CA LEU A 123 -12.88 14.07 -0.64
C LEU A 123 -13.49 13.33 -1.83
N ASP A 124 -12.80 12.35 -2.43
CA ASP A 124 -13.33 11.50 -3.52
C ASP A 124 -14.70 10.87 -3.21
N PRO A 125 -14.93 10.24 -2.04
CA PRO A 125 -16.25 9.68 -1.75
C PRO A 125 -17.34 10.77 -1.72
N MET A 126 -17.00 11.98 -1.26
CA MET A 126 -17.95 13.09 -1.25
C MET A 126 -18.21 13.63 -2.65
N ARG A 127 -17.17 13.67 -3.49
CA ARG A 127 -17.26 14.06 -4.91
C ARG A 127 -18.20 13.14 -5.67
N ALA A 128 -18.12 11.83 -5.42
CA ALA A 128 -19.01 10.84 -6.02
C ALA A 128 -20.47 10.98 -5.54
N ARG A 129 -20.68 11.20 -4.23
CA ARG A 129 -22.02 11.39 -3.65
C ARG A 129 -22.74 12.61 -4.22
N ILE A 130 -22.04 13.75 -4.33
CA ILE A 130 -22.59 14.95 -4.94
C ILE A 130 -22.88 14.74 -6.43
N ALA A 131 -22.03 14.01 -7.16
CA ALA A 131 -22.29 13.69 -8.57
C ALA A 131 -23.59 12.89 -8.75
N ALA A 132 -23.82 11.88 -7.89
CA ALA A 132 -25.05 11.11 -7.91
C ALA A 132 -26.30 11.96 -7.60
N LEU A 133 -26.17 12.96 -6.72
CA LEU A 133 -27.25 13.92 -6.45
C LEU A 133 -27.53 14.84 -7.66
N GLU A 134 -26.49 15.26 -8.39
CA GLU A 134 -26.62 16.08 -9.61
C GLU A 134 -27.30 15.31 -10.76
N GLU A 135 -27.06 14.01 -10.86
CA GLU A 135 -27.68 13.10 -11.84
C GLU A 135 -29.11 12.66 -11.44
N GLY A 136 -29.50 12.90 -10.19
CA GLY A 136 -30.78 12.49 -9.62
C GLY A 136 -31.94 13.44 -9.93
N ASP A 137 -32.75 13.74 -8.90
CA ASP A 137 -33.93 14.61 -9.05
C ASP A 137 -33.52 16.06 -9.33
N ARG A 138 -34.03 16.63 -10.43
CA ARG A 138 -33.77 18.00 -10.87
C ARG A 138 -34.10 19.07 -9.82
N ARG A 139 -35.00 18.77 -8.88
CA ARG A 139 -35.37 19.71 -7.80
C ARG A 139 -34.24 19.92 -6.79
N LEU A 140 -33.34 18.96 -6.64
CA LEU A 140 -32.23 19.03 -5.67
C LEU A 140 -30.98 19.67 -6.27
N LEU A 141 -30.97 19.84 -7.59
CA LEU A 141 -29.84 20.28 -8.39
C LEU A 141 -29.24 21.63 -7.92
N PRO A 142 -30.04 22.67 -7.55
CA PRO A 142 -29.50 23.93 -7.05
C PRO A 142 -28.63 23.73 -5.80
N ALA A 143 -29.12 22.99 -4.81
CA ALA A 143 -28.36 22.74 -3.58
C ALA A 143 -27.15 21.83 -3.83
N ALA A 144 -27.28 20.81 -4.68
CA ALA A 144 -26.18 19.91 -5.02
C ALA A 144 -24.99 20.66 -5.66
N ARG A 145 -25.27 21.62 -6.56
CA ARG A 145 -24.24 22.47 -7.18
C ARG A 145 -23.52 23.36 -6.16
N GLU A 146 -24.24 23.95 -5.21
CA GLU A 146 -23.59 24.77 -4.18
C GLU A 146 -22.74 23.92 -3.22
N MET A 147 -23.18 22.69 -2.92
CA MET A 147 -22.37 21.73 -2.16
C MET A 147 -21.11 21.30 -2.94
N ARG A 148 -21.19 21.16 -4.27
CA ARG A 148 -20.02 20.94 -5.13
C ARG A 148 -19.04 22.12 -5.03
N ALA A 149 -19.53 23.34 -5.15
CA ALA A 149 -18.69 24.54 -5.05
C ALA A 149 -18.01 24.63 -3.68
N LEU A 150 -18.74 24.36 -2.59
CA LEU A 150 -18.16 24.28 -1.24
C LEU A 150 -17.10 23.18 -1.12
N LEU A 151 -17.34 22.01 -1.70
CA LEU A 151 -16.35 20.91 -1.73
C LEU A 151 -15.06 21.33 -2.45
N ASP A 152 -15.18 22.01 -3.58
CA ASP A 152 -14.02 22.44 -4.36
C ASP A 152 -13.22 23.52 -3.61
N GLU A 153 -13.88 24.44 -2.91
CA GLU A 153 -13.21 25.41 -2.04
C GLU A 153 -12.50 24.73 -0.84
N LEU A 154 -13.12 23.69 -0.26
CA LEU A 154 -12.53 22.88 0.80
C LEU A 154 -11.32 22.07 0.32
N ALA A 155 -11.34 21.60 -0.93
CA ALA A 155 -10.22 20.88 -1.53
C ALA A 155 -8.99 21.79 -1.70
N LEU A 156 -9.22 23.06 -2.01
CA LEU A 156 -8.17 24.07 -2.05
C LEU A 156 -7.66 24.45 -0.65
N ARG A 157 -8.53 24.38 0.38
CA ARG A 157 -8.25 24.89 1.72
C ARG A 157 -8.65 23.91 2.84
N PRO A 158 -7.88 22.82 3.03
CA PRO A 158 -8.23 21.78 3.99
C PRO A 158 -8.09 22.21 5.47
N ASP A 159 -7.29 23.25 5.77
CA ASP A 159 -6.93 23.63 7.14
C ASP A 159 -7.96 24.55 7.83
N ALA A 160 -8.78 25.30 7.07
CA ALA A 160 -9.80 26.22 7.59
C ALA A 160 -11.20 25.57 7.75
N ALA A 161 -11.26 24.23 7.74
CA ALA A 161 -12.42 23.50 7.24
C ALA A 161 -13.45 23.04 8.28
N GLY A 162 -13.31 23.38 9.57
CA GLY A 162 -14.10 22.76 10.65
C GLY A 162 -15.62 22.87 10.47
N GLN A 163 -16.12 24.10 10.32
CA GLN A 163 -17.56 24.36 10.18
C GLN A 163 -18.07 24.00 8.77
N ALA A 164 -17.31 24.35 7.73
CA ALA A 164 -17.67 24.08 6.34
C ALA A 164 -17.79 22.57 6.04
N ARG A 165 -16.91 21.72 6.60
CA ARG A 165 -17.04 20.25 6.48
C ARG A 165 -18.31 19.72 7.11
N ARG A 166 -18.75 20.30 8.23
CA ARG A 166 -20.00 19.91 8.89
C ARG A 166 -21.21 20.31 8.06
N VAL A 167 -21.23 21.53 7.51
CA VAL A 167 -22.30 21.98 6.61
C VAL A 167 -22.38 21.07 5.39
N LEU A 168 -21.24 20.77 4.78
CA LEU A 168 -21.15 19.86 3.63
C LEU A 168 -21.66 18.46 3.98
N SER A 169 -21.24 17.87 5.11
CA SER A 169 -21.66 16.52 5.48
C SER A 169 -23.14 16.41 5.75
N VAL A 170 -23.68 17.34 6.55
CA VAL A 170 -25.11 17.36 6.90
C VAL A 170 -25.96 17.67 5.67
N GLY A 171 -25.50 18.59 4.82
CA GLY A 171 -26.18 18.97 3.59
C GLY A 171 -26.30 17.81 2.60
N VAL A 172 -25.19 17.10 2.33
CA VAL A 172 -25.19 15.94 1.43
C VAL A 172 -26.06 14.81 1.98
N ASP A 173 -25.93 14.48 3.28
CA ASP A 173 -26.76 13.45 3.92
C ASP A 173 -28.26 13.78 3.85
N GLY A 174 -28.61 15.06 4.03
CA GLY A 174 -29.99 15.53 3.94
C GLY A 174 -30.55 15.40 2.52
N LEU A 175 -29.78 15.85 1.52
CA LEU A 175 -30.16 15.77 0.12
C LEU A 175 -30.30 14.32 -0.36
N GLU A 176 -29.42 13.42 0.05
CA GLU A 176 -29.51 11.99 -0.29
C GLU A 176 -30.77 11.35 0.27
N ARG A 177 -31.12 11.62 1.54
CA ARG A 177 -32.35 11.10 2.13
C ARG A 177 -33.60 11.59 1.40
N ILE A 178 -33.60 12.85 0.97
CA ILE A 178 -34.68 13.42 0.16
C ILE A 178 -34.71 12.76 -1.21
N GLY A 179 -33.57 12.66 -1.89
CA GLY A 179 -33.43 12.04 -3.20
C GLY A 179 -33.91 10.59 -3.22
N VAL A 180 -33.56 9.78 -2.22
CA VAL A 180 -34.03 8.40 -2.08
C VAL A 180 -35.54 8.34 -1.93
N ARG A 181 -36.14 9.21 -1.10
CA ARG A 181 -37.61 9.25 -0.93
C ARG A 181 -38.33 9.66 -2.21
N LEU A 182 -37.82 10.66 -2.91
CA LEU A 182 -38.37 11.12 -4.19
C LEU A 182 -38.27 10.03 -5.27
N ALA A 183 -37.14 9.32 -5.34
CA ALA A 183 -36.96 8.18 -6.24
C ALA A 183 -37.92 7.02 -5.95
N GLN A 184 -38.32 6.84 -4.70
CA GLN A 184 -39.35 5.88 -4.28
C GLN A 184 -40.79 6.35 -4.58
N GLY A 185 -40.97 7.51 -5.22
CA GLY A 185 -42.28 8.05 -5.57
C GLY A 185 -42.98 8.78 -4.44
N ALA A 186 -42.28 9.17 -3.36
CA ALA A 186 -42.87 9.98 -2.31
C ALA A 186 -43.28 11.35 -2.87
N THR A 187 -44.46 11.82 -2.46
CA THR A 187 -44.92 13.18 -2.79
C THR A 187 -44.03 14.20 -2.08
N PRO A 188 -43.44 15.18 -2.81
CA PRO A 188 -42.60 16.20 -2.21
C PRO A 188 -43.45 17.09 -1.28
N PRO A 189 -42.97 17.41 -0.06
CA PRO A 189 -43.65 18.39 0.78
C PRO A 189 -43.57 19.78 0.13
N GLY A 190 -44.60 20.62 0.32
CA GLY A 190 -44.63 21.98 -0.22
C GLY A 190 -43.50 22.88 0.29
N THR A 191 -42.86 22.52 1.41
CA THR A 191 -41.69 23.21 1.98
C THR A 191 -40.36 22.81 1.36
N LEU A 192 -40.32 21.77 0.51
CA LEU A 192 -39.09 21.27 -0.10
C LEU A 192 -38.29 22.36 -0.84
N PRO A 193 -38.90 23.23 -1.68
CA PRO A 193 -38.14 24.27 -2.38
C PRO A 193 -37.43 25.22 -1.41
N VAL A 194 -38.10 25.61 -0.32
CA VAL A 194 -37.54 26.50 0.71
C VAL A 194 -36.33 25.84 1.38
N LEU A 195 -36.43 24.56 1.72
CA LEU A 195 -35.34 23.80 2.34
C LEU A 195 -34.13 23.65 1.41
N VAL A 196 -34.36 23.40 0.12
CA VAL A 196 -33.29 23.32 -0.89
C VAL A 196 -32.60 24.68 -1.05
N ASP A 197 -33.36 25.78 -1.06
CA ASP A 197 -32.82 27.14 -1.14
C ASP A 197 -32.05 27.53 0.12
N ASP A 198 -32.51 27.13 1.30
CA ASP A 198 -31.81 27.35 2.58
C ASP A 198 -30.46 26.60 2.60
N LEU A 199 -30.45 25.34 2.14
CA LEU A 199 -29.22 24.54 2.02
C LEU A 199 -28.24 25.15 1.00
N ALA A 200 -28.75 25.61 -0.14
CA ALA A 200 -27.95 26.30 -1.14
C ALA A 200 -27.33 27.60 -0.58
N ARG A 201 -28.11 28.40 0.17
CA ARG A 201 -27.61 29.60 0.85
C ARG A 201 -26.55 29.28 1.90
N ALA A 202 -26.78 28.26 2.73
CA ALA A 202 -25.82 27.86 3.76
C ALA A 202 -24.48 27.38 3.16
N ALA A 203 -24.52 26.64 2.06
CA ALA A 203 -23.33 26.21 1.35
C ALA A 203 -22.55 27.39 0.76
N ARG A 204 -23.24 28.34 0.11
CA ARG A 204 -22.63 29.58 -0.41
C ARG A 204 -21.98 30.41 0.69
N GLN A 205 -22.70 30.65 1.78
CA GLN A 205 -22.16 31.41 2.91
C GLN A 205 -20.91 30.74 3.48
N SER A 206 -20.92 29.41 3.64
CA SER A 206 -19.76 28.66 4.14
C SER A 206 -18.55 28.77 3.20
N ALA A 207 -18.78 28.81 1.89
CA ALA A 207 -17.71 29.00 0.91
C ALA A 207 -17.14 30.43 0.94
N GLU A 208 -18.00 31.44 1.12
CA GLU A 208 -17.58 32.83 1.28
C GLU A 208 -16.79 33.04 2.57
N ASP A 209 -17.25 32.48 3.68
CA ASP A 209 -16.56 32.55 4.97
C ASP A 209 -15.16 31.91 4.90
N LEU A 210 -15.00 30.80 4.17
CA LEU A 210 -13.69 30.17 3.92
C LEU A 210 -12.75 31.09 3.14
N ARG A 211 -13.25 31.82 2.14
CA ARG A 211 -12.45 32.79 1.36
C ARG A 211 -12.09 34.03 2.20
N ALA A 212 -13.02 34.49 3.03
CA ALA A 212 -12.81 35.64 3.92
C ALA A 212 -11.74 35.34 4.99
N ALA A 213 -11.81 34.16 5.61
CA ALA A 213 -10.84 33.75 6.63
C ALA A 213 -9.40 33.71 6.11
N GLU A 214 -9.19 33.36 4.84
CA GLU A 214 -7.86 33.41 4.20
C GLU A 214 -7.38 34.84 3.99
N THR A 215 -8.27 35.74 3.56
CA THR A 215 -7.92 37.15 3.32
C THR A 215 -7.47 37.81 4.62
N GLU A 216 -8.20 37.57 5.71
CA GLU A 216 -7.85 38.07 7.04
C GLU A 216 -6.50 37.50 7.52
N ALA A 217 -6.27 36.20 7.33
CA ALA A 217 -4.99 35.57 7.70
C ALA A 217 -3.81 36.16 6.91
N LEU A 218 -3.98 36.43 5.61
CA LEU A 218 -2.97 37.04 4.76
C LEU A 218 -2.71 38.51 5.15
N GLU A 219 -3.75 39.29 5.42
CA GLU A 219 -3.62 40.68 5.88
C GLU A 219 -2.83 40.78 7.19
N ILE A 220 -3.11 39.88 8.15
CA ILE A 220 -2.35 39.81 9.40
C ILE A 220 -0.87 39.49 9.12
N GLN A 221 -0.58 38.51 8.25
CA GLN A 221 0.80 38.16 7.91
C GLN A 221 1.54 39.31 7.24
N VAL A 222 0.91 40.00 6.29
CA VAL A 222 1.48 41.18 5.61
C VAL A 222 1.76 42.29 6.61
N LYS A 223 0.81 42.57 7.52
CA LYS A 223 0.99 43.58 8.58
C LYS A 223 2.14 43.22 9.53
N VAL A 224 2.25 41.97 9.96
CA VAL A 224 3.36 41.50 10.81
C VAL A 224 4.71 41.63 10.09
N LEU A 225 4.77 41.33 8.79
CA LEU A 225 5.96 41.53 7.96
C LEU A 225 6.34 43.00 7.82
N GLN A 226 5.36 43.88 7.57
CA GLN A 226 5.58 45.32 7.51
C GLN A 226 6.08 45.89 8.85
N ASP A 227 5.43 45.51 9.97
CA ASP A 227 5.82 45.92 11.32
C ASP A 227 7.23 45.42 11.69
N ARG A 228 7.67 44.30 11.12
CA ARG A 228 9.02 43.77 11.29
C ARG A 228 10.04 44.52 10.45
N LEU A 229 9.73 44.78 9.17
CA LEU A 229 10.59 45.56 8.27
C LEU A 229 10.81 46.99 8.79
N HIS A 230 9.77 47.61 9.35
CA HIS A 230 9.86 48.94 9.94
C HIS A 230 10.68 48.94 11.25
N ARG A 231 10.56 47.89 12.07
CA ARG A 231 11.41 47.71 13.27
C ARG A 231 12.87 47.45 12.94
N GLU A 232 13.15 46.78 11.83
CA GLU A 232 14.51 46.51 11.36
C GLU A 232 15.11 47.71 10.59
N GLY A 233 14.35 48.79 10.38
CA GLY A 233 14.81 50.04 9.76
C GLY A 233 15.05 49.93 8.25
N ILE A 234 14.45 48.93 7.60
CA ILE A 234 14.65 48.61 6.18
C ILE A 234 13.61 49.31 5.28
N ALA A 235 12.52 49.83 5.89
CA ALA A 235 11.42 50.50 5.21
C ALA A 235 11.14 51.89 5.80
#